data_AF-N4W1Q1-F1
#
_entry.id   AF-N4W1Q1-F1
#
_cell.length_a   1.000
_cell.length_b   1.000
_cell.length_c   1.000
_cell.angle_alpha   90.00
_cell.angle_beta   90.00
_cell.angle_gamma   90.00
#
_symmetry.space_group_name_H-M   'P 1'
#
loop_
_entity.id
_entity.type
_entity.pdbx_description
1 polymer ?
#
loop_
_entity_poly.entity_id
_entity_poly.type
_entity_poly.pdbx_seq_one_letter_code
_entity_poly.pdbx_strand_id
1 'polypeptide(L)'
;MVPPSPHKPRRRAKKAGNGNGNGGGASSSPSSEGHITKREPLVKAPVFPLASFLWPARGSVSEWEVLPLILMAVGLFRWAAGLWGYSGFQRPPMYGDYEAQRHWMEITTQIPVSQWYFHDLQWWGLDYPPLTAYHSWLCGKIGALIDPTWFKLYTSRGSEDQTLKIFMRATVIVSEYLIYIPAVVVFVRRYARQSNVPRWTAWMSLVAILLQPATLLIDHVHFQYNTVMLGFVLASMSSMLAGRYLWSAVFFVAALGFKQMALYYAFSVFSFLLGSCVFPLRPGRFVGIALATVASFALLLLPLVAGTLYDAHRGIDARPDYDGPPPALPLFPWLTDVLDTNAIYYPVVEQLVQMVHRVFPFARGLFEDKVANFWCALNVIIKLRTYPSELLQRGALVATLASIIPPNLLLFFRPRTSLLPLAFATTAWGFFLFSYQVHEKSVLLPLMPMTLLLAGKQGLSRDNRAWVGFANILGAWTMFPLLKRVDLCVPYAVLTLLWAYLLGLPPTSLSAYFQEDHSILRKWATFILHAGFYVAMAAWHVVENSVPPPFDKPDLWVVANVGLGAVGFGICYLWCLVQMIVQSDILPRGGKSKSKAKSQ
;
A
#
# COMPACT_ATOMS: atom_id res chain seq x y z
N MET A 1 -6.48 -60.76 -17.63
CA MET A 1 -7.29 -60.05 -18.64
C MET A 1 -8.71 -59.87 -18.10
N VAL A 2 -9.13 -58.59 -17.93
CA VAL A 2 -10.50 -58.03 -18.05
C VAL A 2 -11.57 -58.40 -16.97
N PRO A 3 -12.43 -57.50 -16.44
CA PRO A 3 -12.25 -56.15 -15.87
C PRO A 3 -13.19 -55.97 -14.61
N PRO A 4 -13.79 -54.81 -14.20
CA PRO A 4 -14.00 -54.45 -12.79
C PRO A 4 -15.46 -54.62 -12.28
N SER A 5 -15.67 -54.55 -10.95
CA SER A 5 -17.02 -54.45 -10.36
C SER A 5 -17.26 -53.08 -9.70
N PRO A 6 -18.49 -52.52 -9.76
CA PRO A 6 -18.76 -51.12 -9.48
C PRO A 6 -19.13 -50.84 -8.02
N HIS A 7 -18.62 -49.72 -7.51
CA HIS A 7 -18.86 -49.19 -6.18
C HIS A 7 -20.30 -48.60 -6.09
N LYS A 8 -21.17 -49.18 -5.26
CA LYS A 8 -22.48 -48.61 -4.89
C LYS A 8 -22.36 -47.59 -3.74
N PRO A 9 -23.14 -46.50 -3.73
CA PRO A 9 -23.12 -45.47 -2.69
C PRO A 9 -23.99 -45.84 -1.47
N ARG A 10 -23.47 -45.58 -0.26
CA ARG A 10 -24.11 -45.88 1.04
C ARG A 10 -25.13 -44.79 1.42
N ARG A 11 -26.42 -45.16 1.46
CA ARG A 11 -27.54 -44.36 2.00
C ARG A 11 -27.40 -44.15 3.53
N ARG A 12 -27.68 -42.93 4.00
CA ARG A 12 -27.81 -42.56 5.43
C ARG A 12 -29.17 -43.00 5.99
N ALA A 13 -29.17 -43.56 7.20
CA ALA A 13 -30.33 -44.06 7.92
C ALA A 13 -31.16 -42.94 8.58
N LYS A 14 -32.50 -43.09 8.53
CA LYS A 14 -33.51 -42.35 9.29
C LYS A 14 -33.56 -42.86 10.73
N LYS A 15 -33.71 -41.96 11.70
CA LYS A 15 -33.93 -42.26 13.12
C LYS A 15 -35.45 -42.27 13.42
N ALA A 16 -35.91 -43.32 14.08
CA ALA A 16 -37.29 -43.60 14.42
C ALA A 16 -37.82 -42.72 15.56
N GLY A 17 -39.14 -42.54 15.58
CA GLY A 17 -39.89 -41.75 16.56
C GLY A 17 -40.19 -42.49 17.86
N ASN A 18 -40.80 -41.75 18.78
CA ASN A 18 -41.41 -42.26 19.99
C ASN A 18 -42.77 -41.58 20.14
N GLY A 19 -43.84 -42.37 20.22
CA GLY A 19 -45.21 -41.91 20.37
C GLY A 19 -45.64 -41.81 21.83
N ASN A 20 -46.68 -41.02 22.08
CA ASN A 20 -47.63 -41.26 23.16
C ASN A 20 -48.96 -40.61 22.78
N GLY A 21 -50.04 -41.39 22.79
CA GLY A 21 -51.38 -40.96 22.39
C GLY A 21 -52.25 -40.53 23.57
N ASN A 22 -53.34 -39.81 23.27
CA ASN A 22 -54.61 -39.93 23.99
C ASN A 22 -55.80 -39.32 23.21
N GLY A 23 -56.85 -40.13 23.01
CA GLY A 23 -58.27 -39.81 23.18
C GLY A 23 -59.01 -38.78 22.31
N GLY A 24 -59.82 -39.28 21.35
CA GLY A 24 -61.29 -39.07 21.32
C GLY A 24 -61.90 -37.79 20.68
N GLY A 25 -62.84 -37.98 19.73
CA GLY A 25 -63.89 -37.00 19.41
C GLY A 25 -64.12 -36.77 17.91
N ALA A 26 -65.36 -36.98 17.46
CA ALA A 26 -65.78 -37.06 16.05
C ALA A 26 -66.22 -35.72 15.42
N SER A 27 -66.30 -35.75 14.07
CA SER A 27 -67.24 -35.06 13.16
C SER A 27 -66.84 -33.76 12.42
N SER A 28 -67.17 -33.79 11.12
CA SER A 28 -67.40 -32.70 10.14
C SER A 28 -66.21 -32.07 9.38
N SER A 29 -66.22 -32.33 8.07
CA SER A 29 -65.48 -31.76 6.93
C SER A 29 -65.92 -30.32 6.56
N PRO A 30 -65.40 -29.69 5.48
CA PRO A 30 -64.01 -29.54 5.03
C PRO A 30 -63.67 -28.04 4.78
N SER A 31 -62.40 -27.62 4.92
CA SER A 31 -61.98 -26.38 4.29
C SER A 31 -60.53 -26.46 3.81
N SER A 32 -60.40 -26.08 2.55
CA SER A 32 -59.18 -25.90 1.78
C SER A 32 -58.17 -25.04 2.49
N GLU A 33 -56.97 -25.56 2.75
CA GLU A 33 -55.76 -24.75 2.80
C GLU A 33 -54.57 -25.65 2.46
N GLY A 34 -54.19 -25.62 1.18
CA GLY A 34 -52.95 -26.22 0.71
C GLY A 34 -51.78 -25.56 1.43
N HIS A 35 -51.10 -26.35 2.25
CA HIS A 35 -49.83 -26.00 2.87
C HIS A 35 -48.86 -25.43 1.83
N ILE A 36 -48.64 -24.11 1.91
CA ILE A 36 -47.53 -23.43 1.26
C ILE A 36 -46.25 -24.09 1.76
N THR A 37 -45.59 -24.81 0.86
CA THR A 37 -44.21 -25.26 1.01
C THR A 37 -43.35 -24.07 1.44
N LYS A 38 -42.56 -24.27 2.50
CA LYS A 38 -41.57 -23.30 2.99
C LYS A 38 -40.85 -22.69 1.80
N ARG A 39 -41.10 -21.40 1.53
CA ARG A 39 -40.33 -20.62 0.56
C ARG A 39 -38.86 -20.79 0.92
N GLU A 40 -38.10 -21.41 0.03
CA GLU A 40 -36.66 -21.26 -0.04
C GLU A 40 -36.35 -19.76 0.06
N PRO A 41 -35.31 -19.34 0.81
CA PRO A 41 -35.01 -17.93 0.91
C PRO A 41 -34.70 -17.42 -0.50
N LEU A 42 -35.58 -16.56 -1.03
CA LEU A 42 -35.37 -15.82 -2.27
C LEU A 42 -33.92 -15.34 -2.28
N VAL A 43 -33.18 -15.81 -3.26
CA VAL A 43 -31.78 -15.49 -3.46
C VAL A 43 -31.66 -13.97 -3.60
N LYS A 44 -31.27 -13.29 -2.50
CA LYS A 44 -31.10 -11.83 -2.50
C LYS A 44 -30.09 -11.46 -3.57
N ALA A 45 -30.53 -10.66 -4.54
CA ALA A 45 -29.70 -10.14 -5.61
C ALA A 45 -28.43 -9.46 -5.05
N PRO A 46 -27.31 -9.50 -5.79
CA PRO A 46 -26.07 -8.85 -5.39
C PRO A 46 -26.26 -7.34 -5.17
N VAL A 47 -25.71 -6.83 -4.06
CA VAL A 47 -25.96 -5.46 -3.56
C VAL A 47 -25.20 -4.39 -4.36
N PHE A 48 -24.13 -4.76 -5.07
CA PHE A 48 -23.31 -3.87 -5.91
C PHE A 48 -22.42 -4.69 -6.88
N PRO A 49 -21.85 -4.10 -7.94
CA PRO A 49 -21.27 -4.84 -9.08
C PRO A 49 -20.20 -5.88 -8.74
N LEU A 50 -19.28 -5.60 -7.79
CA LEU A 50 -18.29 -6.61 -7.37
C LEU A 50 -18.95 -7.85 -6.74
N ALA A 51 -20.08 -7.68 -6.04
CA ALA A 51 -20.85 -8.80 -5.50
C ALA A 51 -21.43 -9.66 -6.63
N SER A 52 -21.84 -9.02 -7.73
CA SER A 52 -22.32 -9.69 -8.94
C SER A 52 -21.20 -10.41 -9.66
N PHE A 53 -20.04 -9.76 -9.82
CA PHE A 53 -18.86 -10.33 -10.49
C PHE A 53 -18.39 -11.62 -9.83
N LEU A 54 -18.37 -11.66 -8.50
CA LEU A 54 -17.99 -12.85 -7.76
C LEU A 54 -19.13 -13.86 -7.62
N TRP A 55 -20.39 -13.47 -7.84
CA TRP A 55 -21.59 -14.29 -7.57
C TRP A 55 -21.51 -15.75 -8.05
N PRO A 56 -20.98 -16.06 -9.26
CA PRO A 56 -20.85 -17.45 -9.71
C PRO A 56 -20.04 -18.35 -8.77
N ALA A 57 -19.10 -17.79 -7.99
CA ALA A 57 -18.26 -18.52 -7.05
C ALA A 57 -18.90 -18.73 -5.66
N ARG A 58 -20.12 -18.21 -5.40
CA ARG A 58 -20.75 -18.23 -4.06
C ARG A 58 -21.34 -19.59 -3.67
N GLY A 59 -21.74 -20.43 -4.64
CA GLY A 59 -22.57 -21.61 -4.39
C GLY A 59 -21.98 -22.97 -4.77
N SER A 60 -20.96 -23.02 -5.63
CA SER A 60 -20.54 -24.27 -6.32
C SER A 60 -19.05 -24.59 -6.24
N VAL A 61 -18.23 -23.68 -5.71
CA VAL A 61 -16.78 -23.71 -5.82
C VAL A 61 -16.19 -24.00 -4.43
N SER A 62 -15.30 -24.99 -4.34
CA SER A 62 -14.57 -25.28 -3.09
C SER A 62 -13.83 -24.02 -2.63
N GLU A 63 -13.69 -23.78 -1.31
CA GLU A 63 -12.93 -22.62 -0.82
C GLU A 63 -11.48 -22.59 -1.34
N TRP A 64 -10.97 -23.77 -1.67
CA TRP A 64 -9.66 -23.98 -2.28
C TRP A 64 -9.56 -23.52 -3.73
N GLU A 65 -10.69 -23.40 -4.44
CA GLU A 65 -10.77 -22.97 -5.84
C GLU A 65 -11.04 -21.46 -5.95
N VAL A 66 -11.78 -20.87 -5.00
CA VAL A 66 -12.11 -19.42 -5.04
C VAL A 66 -10.88 -18.53 -5.03
N LEU A 67 -9.89 -18.83 -4.17
CA LEU A 67 -8.67 -18.03 -4.09
C LEU A 67 -7.84 -18.10 -5.39
N PRO A 68 -7.49 -19.28 -5.94
CA PRO A 68 -6.83 -19.37 -7.24
C PRO A 68 -7.57 -18.62 -8.35
N LEU A 69 -8.90 -18.73 -8.43
CA LEU A 69 -9.69 -17.98 -9.43
C LEU A 69 -9.57 -16.47 -9.26
N ILE A 70 -9.63 -15.97 -8.01
CA ILE A 70 -9.38 -14.56 -7.71
C ILE A 70 -7.97 -14.17 -8.17
N LEU A 71 -6.94 -14.93 -7.78
CA LEU A 71 -5.56 -14.60 -8.10
C LEU A 71 -5.28 -14.65 -9.61
N MET A 72 -5.92 -15.56 -10.34
CA MET A 72 -5.83 -15.63 -11.79
C MET A 72 -6.52 -14.42 -12.44
N ALA A 73 -7.75 -14.11 -12.06
CA ALA A 73 -8.49 -12.98 -12.61
C ALA A 73 -7.76 -11.66 -12.35
N VAL A 74 -7.33 -11.41 -11.12
CA VAL A 74 -6.62 -10.17 -10.79
C VAL A 74 -5.22 -10.15 -11.45
N GLY A 75 -4.55 -11.30 -11.58
CA GLY A 75 -3.31 -11.42 -12.35
C GLY A 75 -3.47 -11.01 -13.81
N LEU A 76 -4.57 -11.40 -14.44
CA LEU A 76 -4.89 -10.99 -15.81
C LEU A 76 -5.12 -9.47 -15.91
N PHE A 77 -5.83 -8.86 -14.96
CA PHE A 77 -5.99 -7.39 -14.93
C PHE A 77 -4.64 -6.67 -14.80
N ARG A 78 -3.73 -7.17 -13.95
CA ARG A 78 -2.37 -6.62 -13.80
C ARG A 78 -1.52 -6.78 -15.06
N TRP A 79 -1.56 -7.95 -15.68
CA TRP A 79 -0.86 -8.21 -16.93
C TRP A 79 -1.37 -7.30 -18.04
N ALA A 80 -2.70 -7.18 -18.19
CA ALA A 80 -3.32 -6.26 -19.14
C ALA A 80 -2.93 -4.79 -18.87
N ALA A 81 -2.82 -4.39 -17.61
CA ALA A 81 -2.35 -3.04 -17.26
C ALA A 81 -0.92 -2.75 -17.74
N GLY A 82 -0.05 -3.77 -17.79
CA GLY A 82 1.31 -3.66 -18.30
C GLY A 82 1.43 -3.42 -19.82
N LEU A 83 0.33 -3.60 -20.58
CA LEU A 83 0.34 -3.46 -22.04
C LEU A 83 0.40 -1.99 -22.50
N TRP A 84 -0.08 -1.05 -21.69
CA TRP A 84 0.07 0.38 -21.96
C TRP A 84 1.55 0.83 -21.92
N GLY A 85 1.79 2.11 -22.26
CA GLY A 85 3.10 2.75 -22.11
C GLY A 85 3.60 2.75 -20.66
N TYR A 86 4.82 3.27 -20.46
CA TYR A 86 5.45 3.40 -19.15
C TYR A 86 6.07 4.79 -18.98
N SER A 87 6.47 5.11 -17.74
CA SER A 87 7.12 6.38 -17.43
C SER A 87 8.41 6.55 -18.24
N GLY A 88 8.44 7.57 -19.11
CA GLY A 88 9.60 7.91 -19.93
C GLY A 88 9.69 7.21 -21.29
N PHE A 89 8.66 6.49 -21.73
CA PHE A 89 8.64 5.86 -23.07
C PHE A 89 8.82 6.91 -24.17
N GLN A 90 9.82 6.76 -25.04
CA GLN A 90 10.15 7.69 -26.13
C GLN A 90 10.40 9.13 -25.67
N ARG A 91 11.03 9.31 -24.50
CA ARG A 91 11.36 10.62 -23.92
C ARG A 91 12.87 10.77 -23.63
N PRO A 92 13.75 10.83 -24.65
CA PRO A 92 15.15 11.20 -24.44
C PRO A 92 15.26 12.64 -23.89
N PRO A 93 16.39 13.03 -23.25
CA PRO A 93 17.59 12.21 -23.06
C PRO A 93 17.55 11.30 -21.83
N MET A 94 16.78 11.64 -20.78
CA MET A 94 16.83 10.93 -19.48
C MET A 94 15.79 9.82 -19.32
N TYR A 95 14.76 9.74 -20.16
CA TYR A 95 13.65 8.79 -19.98
C TYR A 95 12.98 8.96 -18.60
N GLY A 96 12.52 7.89 -17.96
CA GLY A 96 11.72 7.94 -16.72
C GLY A 96 11.98 6.76 -15.79
N ASP A 97 11.03 6.49 -14.89
CA ASP A 97 11.21 5.49 -13.82
C ASP A 97 11.53 4.08 -14.35
N TYR A 98 11.05 3.73 -15.56
CA TYR A 98 11.39 2.46 -16.21
C TYR A 98 12.90 2.32 -16.45
N GLU A 99 13.52 3.37 -17.00
CA GLU A 99 14.96 3.41 -17.29
C GLU A 99 15.78 3.42 -16.00
N ALA A 100 15.30 4.11 -14.96
CA ALA A 100 15.95 4.09 -13.65
C ALA A 100 16.06 2.66 -13.11
N GLN A 101 14.97 1.88 -13.15
CA GLN A 101 14.99 0.49 -12.69
C GLN A 101 15.86 -0.41 -13.59
N ARG A 102 15.81 -0.23 -14.91
CA ARG A 102 16.66 -0.97 -15.86
C ARG A 102 18.15 -0.69 -15.58
N HIS A 103 18.50 0.57 -15.39
CA HIS A 103 19.86 0.98 -15.08
C HIS A 103 20.32 0.44 -13.73
N TRP A 104 19.45 0.35 -12.72
CA TRP A 104 19.80 -0.32 -11.46
C TRP A 104 20.11 -1.82 -11.64
N MET A 105 19.43 -2.52 -12.56
CA MET A 105 19.76 -3.90 -12.93
C MET A 105 21.08 -3.99 -13.69
N GLU A 106 21.38 -3.03 -14.57
CA GLU A 106 22.68 -2.89 -15.25
C GLU A 106 23.81 -2.71 -14.25
N ILE A 107 23.79 -1.66 -13.42
CA ILE A 107 24.90 -1.37 -12.50
C ILE A 107 25.12 -2.51 -11.50
N THR A 108 24.05 -3.03 -10.89
CA THR A 108 24.21 -4.06 -9.86
C THR A 108 24.79 -5.36 -10.41
N THR A 109 24.66 -5.61 -11.72
CA THR A 109 25.19 -6.82 -12.36
C THR A 109 26.54 -6.65 -13.04
N GLN A 110 26.90 -5.43 -13.44
CA GLN A 110 28.09 -5.14 -14.24
C GLN A 110 29.24 -4.48 -13.47
N ILE A 111 28.98 -3.83 -12.32
CA ILE A 111 30.03 -3.17 -11.53
C ILE A 111 30.21 -3.79 -10.13
N PRO A 112 31.41 -3.67 -9.52
CA PRO A 112 31.69 -4.10 -8.16
C PRO A 112 30.73 -3.51 -7.11
N VAL A 113 30.52 -4.23 -6.02
CA VAL A 113 29.57 -3.86 -4.96
C VAL A 113 29.97 -2.55 -4.28
N SER A 114 31.27 -2.33 -4.11
CA SER A 114 31.82 -1.08 -3.56
C SER A 114 31.47 0.16 -4.39
N GLN A 115 31.07 0.02 -5.66
CA GLN A 115 30.82 1.13 -6.57
C GLN A 115 29.32 1.46 -6.76
N TRP A 116 28.40 0.60 -6.28
CA TRP A 116 26.96 0.71 -6.55
C TRP A 116 26.33 2.06 -6.19
N TYR A 117 26.78 2.70 -5.10
CA TYR A 117 26.25 3.98 -4.62
C TYR A 117 27.11 5.20 -5.01
N PHE A 118 28.13 4.98 -5.85
CA PHE A 118 29.03 6.03 -6.34
C PHE A 118 28.95 6.22 -7.85
N HIS A 119 28.62 5.17 -8.59
CA HIS A 119 28.62 5.17 -10.04
C HIS A 119 27.58 6.13 -10.65
N ASP A 120 28.05 6.96 -11.58
CA ASP A 120 27.28 7.86 -12.46
C ASP A 120 25.99 8.43 -11.83
N LEU A 121 26.16 9.19 -10.75
CA LEU A 121 25.04 9.68 -9.94
C LEU A 121 24.09 10.62 -10.70
N GLN A 122 24.51 11.15 -11.87
CA GLN A 122 23.70 12.00 -12.73
C GLN A 122 22.76 11.19 -13.63
N TRP A 123 23.12 9.94 -13.97
CA TRP A 123 22.30 9.04 -14.76
C TRP A 123 21.60 8.00 -13.87
N TRP A 124 20.46 8.38 -13.29
CA TRP A 124 19.63 7.48 -12.47
C TRP A 124 20.40 6.67 -11.41
N GLY A 125 21.24 7.35 -10.62
CA GLY A 125 21.99 6.73 -9.54
C GLY A 125 21.12 5.94 -8.55
N LEU A 126 21.73 4.99 -7.86
CA LEU A 126 21.01 4.12 -6.91
C LEU A 126 20.62 4.91 -5.65
N ASP A 127 19.32 5.17 -5.51
CA ASP A 127 18.76 6.01 -4.43
C ASP A 127 18.02 5.21 -3.35
N TYR A 128 17.89 3.89 -3.54
CA TYR A 128 17.14 3.03 -2.64
C TYR A 128 18.06 2.17 -1.75
N PRO A 129 17.56 1.71 -0.60
CA PRO A 129 18.37 0.94 0.33
C PRO A 129 18.69 -0.47 -0.23
N PRO A 130 19.60 -1.21 0.43
CA PRO A 130 20.27 -2.37 -0.19
C PRO A 130 19.36 -3.49 -0.66
N LEU A 131 18.17 -3.70 -0.07
CA LEU A 131 17.27 -4.76 -0.52
C LEU A 131 16.75 -4.49 -1.94
N THR A 132 16.59 -3.21 -2.34
CA THR A 132 16.33 -2.89 -3.75
C THR A 132 17.53 -3.20 -4.63
N ALA A 133 18.75 -2.89 -4.20
CA ALA A 133 19.95 -3.22 -4.95
C ALA A 133 20.06 -4.73 -5.21
N TYR A 134 19.81 -5.55 -4.18
CA TYR A 134 19.81 -7.02 -4.30
C TYR A 134 18.66 -7.53 -5.17
N HIS A 135 17.51 -6.87 -5.09
CA HIS A 135 16.37 -7.19 -5.96
C HIS A 135 16.70 -6.89 -7.44
N SER A 136 17.26 -5.72 -7.73
CA SER A 136 17.71 -5.34 -9.07
C SER A 136 18.84 -6.25 -9.57
N TRP A 137 19.77 -6.65 -8.69
CA TRP A 137 20.81 -7.61 -9.02
C TRP A 137 20.22 -8.96 -9.45
N LEU A 138 19.28 -9.50 -8.67
CA LEU A 138 18.64 -10.78 -8.97
C LEU A 138 17.86 -10.72 -10.29
N CYS A 139 17.04 -9.68 -10.48
CA CYS A 139 16.29 -9.47 -11.72
C CYS A 139 17.25 -9.29 -12.92
N GLY A 140 18.29 -8.48 -12.79
CA GLY A 140 19.30 -8.27 -13.82
C GLY A 140 20.05 -9.55 -14.19
N LYS A 141 20.43 -10.38 -13.20
CA LYS A 141 21.07 -11.68 -13.47
C LYS A 141 20.14 -12.62 -14.21
N ILE A 142 18.87 -12.72 -13.81
CA ILE A 142 17.88 -13.55 -14.53
C ILE A 142 17.68 -13.04 -15.96
N GLY A 143 17.53 -11.73 -16.14
CA GLY A 143 17.34 -11.14 -17.46
C GLY A 143 18.56 -11.29 -18.36
N ALA A 144 19.78 -11.18 -17.82
CA ALA A 144 21.02 -11.41 -18.57
C ALA A 144 21.21 -12.86 -19.04
N LEU A 145 20.53 -13.84 -18.40
CA LEU A 145 20.47 -15.22 -18.90
C LEU A 145 19.56 -15.36 -20.13
N ILE A 146 18.61 -14.45 -20.31
CA ILE A 146 17.70 -14.43 -21.47
C ILE A 146 18.37 -13.64 -22.60
N ASP A 147 18.76 -12.39 -22.32
CA ASP A 147 19.49 -11.54 -23.24
C ASP A 147 20.47 -10.63 -22.47
N PRO A 148 21.79 -10.85 -22.60
CA PRO A 148 22.79 -10.05 -21.90
C PRO A 148 22.87 -8.60 -22.40
N THR A 149 22.35 -8.29 -23.60
CA THR A 149 22.41 -6.94 -24.17
C THR A 149 21.54 -5.94 -23.43
N TRP A 150 20.50 -6.39 -22.74
CA TRP A 150 19.57 -5.56 -21.96
C TRP A 150 20.21 -4.77 -20.82
N PHE A 151 21.33 -5.29 -20.29
CA PHE A 151 21.99 -4.77 -19.08
C PHE A 151 23.50 -4.56 -19.31
N LYS A 152 23.92 -4.37 -20.56
CA LYS A 152 25.32 -4.09 -20.89
C LYS A 152 25.69 -2.66 -20.51
N LEU A 153 26.76 -2.51 -19.75
CA LEU A 153 27.18 -1.23 -19.20
C LEU A 153 27.35 -0.16 -20.29
N TYR A 154 26.75 1.01 -20.10
CA TYR A 154 26.72 2.17 -21.00
C TYR A 154 25.97 1.99 -22.33
N THR A 155 26.05 0.84 -22.97
CA THR A 155 25.47 0.63 -24.31
C THR A 155 23.97 0.34 -24.28
N SER A 156 23.44 -0.14 -23.15
CA SER A 156 22.03 -0.49 -22.98
C SER A 156 21.14 0.67 -22.49
N ARG A 157 21.73 1.85 -22.30
CA ARG A 157 21.04 3.05 -21.81
C ARG A 157 19.92 3.47 -22.77
N GLY A 158 18.73 3.67 -22.21
CA GLY A 158 17.54 4.06 -22.98
C GLY A 158 17.03 2.97 -23.92
N SER A 159 17.34 1.69 -23.66
CA SER A 159 16.86 0.59 -24.51
C SER A 159 15.33 0.50 -24.51
N GLU A 160 14.75 0.57 -25.71
CA GLU A 160 13.30 0.45 -25.94
C GLU A 160 12.90 -0.94 -26.47
N ASP A 161 13.75 -1.95 -26.25
CA ASP A 161 13.47 -3.31 -26.71
C ASP A 161 12.13 -3.84 -26.16
N GLN A 162 11.30 -4.38 -27.05
CA GLN A 162 9.95 -4.81 -26.70
C GLN A 162 9.94 -6.08 -25.84
N THR A 163 10.93 -6.96 -26.00
CA THR A 163 11.07 -8.16 -25.16
C THR A 163 11.58 -7.82 -23.77
N LEU A 164 12.48 -6.83 -23.66
CA LEU A 164 12.89 -6.23 -22.39
C LEU A 164 11.69 -5.61 -21.66
N LYS A 165 10.79 -4.89 -22.37
CA LYS A 165 9.53 -4.39 -21.79
C LYS A 165 8.72 -5.52 -21.15
N ILE A 166 8.54 -6.65 -21.84
CA ILE A 166 7.78 -7.79 -21.32
C ILE A 166 8.49 -8.37 -20.08
N PHE A 167 9.80 -8.56 -20.14
CA PHE A 167 10.60 -9.04 -19.01
C PHE A 167 10.43 -8.14 -17.78
N MET A 168 10.62 -6.84 -17.95
CA MET A 168 10.50 -5.83 -16.89
C MET A 168 9.08 -5.78 -16.30
N ARG A 169 8.02 -5.92 -17.12
CA ARG A 169 6.64 -6.03 -16.60
C ARG A 169 6.45 -7.32 -15.81
N ALA A 170 7.04 -8.42 -16.25
CA ALA A 170 6.98 -9.70 -15.55
C ALA A 170 7.71 -9.64 -14.19
N THR A 171 8.86 -8.97 -14.08
CA THR A 171 9.58 -8.86 -12.79
C THR A 171 8.75 -8.11 -11.74
N VAL A 172 8.00 -7.06 -12.12
CA VAL A 172 7.07 -6.36 -11.20
C VAL A 172 6.00 -7.33 -10.68
N ILE A 173 5.35 -8.08 -11.58
CA ILE A 173 4.29 -9.03 -11.22
C ILE A 173 4.84 -10.16 -10.35
N VAL A 174 5.96 -10.77 -10.72
CA VAL A 174 6.57 -11.86 -9.94
C VAL A 174 6.93 -11.37 -8.53
N SER A 175 7.51 -10.19 -8.42
CA SER A 175 7.88 -9.60 -7.12
C SER A 175 6.66 -9.34 -6.23
N GLU A 176 5.59 -8.82 -6.81
CA GLU A 176 4.32 -8.62 -6.11
C GLU A 176 3.71 -9.96 -5.65
N TYR A 177 3.73 -10.99 -6.51
CA TYR A 177 3.19 -12.32 -6.19
C TYR A 177 4.00 -13.05 -5.12
N LEU A 178 5.31 -12.79 -5.02
CA LEU A 178 6.16 -13.36 -3.97
C LEU A 178 5.97 -12.66 -2.61
N ILE A 179 5.69 -11.35 -2.60
CA ILE A 179 5.73 -10.54 -1.38
C ILE A 179 4.35 -9.98 -0.99
N TYR A 180 3.72 -9.18 -1.86
CA TYR A 180 2.48 -8.47 -1.56
C TYR A 180 1.26 -9.40 -1.52
N ILE A 181 1.05 -10.21 -2.55
CA ILE A 181 -0.11 -11.10 -2.67
C ILE A 181 -0.27 -12.02 -1.45
N PRO A 182 0.76 -12.79 -1.02
CA PRO A 182 0.63 -13.64 0.16
C PRO A 182 0.39 -12.82 1.43
N ALA A 183 1.02 -11.65 1.57
CA ALA A 183 0.81 -10.77 2.72
C ALA A 183 -0.65 -10.29 2.81
N VAL A 184 -1.24 -9.83 1.69
CA VAL A 184 -2.65 -9.39 1.64
C VAL A 184 -3.59 -10.55 1.92
N VAL A 185 -3.40 -11.70 1.28
CA VAL A 185 -4.28 -12.87 1.46
C VAL A 185 -4.29 -13.32 2.93
N VAL A 186 -3.12 -13.45 3.55
CA VAL A 186 -3.00 -13.85 4.96
C VAL A 186 -3.58 -12.77 5.88
N PHE A 187 -3.29 -11.49 5.61
CA PHE A 187 -3.82 -10.38 6.39
C PHE A 187 -5.36 -10.36 6.34
N VAL A 188 -5.96 -10.35 5.15
CA VAL A 188 -7.41 -10.26 4.97
C VAL A 188 -8.12 -11.43 5.66
N ARG A 189 -7.63 -12.66 5.48
CA ARG A 189 -8.20 -13.84 6.16
C ARG A 189 -8.17 -13.70 7.68
N ARG A 190 -7.06 -13.22 8.24
CA ARG A 190 -6.88 -13.07 9.70
C ARG A 190 -7.70 -11.91 10.25
N TYR A 191 -7.63 -10.75 9.61
CA TYR A 191 -8.30 -9.53 10.04
C TYR A 191 -9.82 -9.63 9.93
N ALA A 192 -10.33 -10.23 8.85
CA ALA A 192 -11.75 -10.51 8.67
C ALA A 192 -12.28 -11.47 9.74
N ARG A 193 -11.52 -12.54 10.04
CA ARG A 193 -11.89 -13.49 11.11
C ARG A 193 -11.92 -12.82 12.48
N GLN A 194 -10.90 -12.02 12.81
CA GLN A 194 -10.88 -11.26 14.07
C GLN A 194 -12.05 -10.26 14.17
N SER A 195 -12.47 -9.73 13.02
CA SER A 195 -13.54 -8.75 12.90
C SER A 195 -14.95 -9.36 12.77
N ASN A 196 -15.08 -10.70 12.81
CA ASN A 196 -16.34 -11.44 12.57
C ASN A 196 -16.99 -11.11 11.22
N VAL A 197 -16.20 -10.84 10.19
CA VAL A 197 -16.67 -10.59 8.83
C VAL A 197 -16.93 -11.93 8.12
N PRO A 198 -18.09 -12.10 7.46
CA PRO A 198 -18.36 -13.30 6.68
C PRO A 198 -17.29 -13.54 5.62
N ARG A 199 -16.90 -14.80 5.44
CA ARG A 199 -15.84 -15.21 4.49
C ARG A 199 -16.09 -14.69 3.08
N TRP A 200 -17.34 -14.71 2.62
CA TRP A 200 -17.74 -14.16 1.33
C TRP A 200 -17.37 -12.67 1.19
N THR A 201 -17.72 -11.86 2.20
CA THR A 201 -17.38 -10.45 2.25
C THR A 201 -15.86 -10.26 2.29
N ALA A 202 -15.12 -11.10 3.02
CA ALA A 202 -13.66 -11.05 3.03
C ALA A 202 -13.04 -11.31 1.65
N TRP A 203 -13.59 -12.23 0.85
CA TRP A 203 -13.16 -12.45 -0.53
C TRP A 203 -13.43 -11.26 -1.44
N MET A 204 -14.59 -10.63 -1.30
CA MET A 204 -14.90 -9.40 -2.02
C MET A 204 -13.93 -8.27 -1.62
N SER A 205 -13.63 -8.12 -0.32
CA SER A 205 -12.66 -7.14 0.17
C SER A 205 -11.26 -7.41 -0.37
N LEU A 206 -10.85 -8.68 -0.46
CA LEU A 206 -9.59 -9.07 -1.08
C LEU A 206 -9.50 -8.59 -2.52
N VAL A 207 -10.54 -8.82 -3.34
CA VAL A 207 -10.56 -8.34 -4.73
C VAL A 207 -10.49 -6.82 -4.80
N ALA A 208 -11.25 -6.10 -3.96
CA ALA A 208 -11.22 -4.64 -3.91
C ALA A 208 -9.84 -4.08 -3.53
N ILE A 209 -9.14 -4.73 -2.60
CA ILE A 209 -7.77 -4.37 -2.19
C ILE A 209 -6.77 -4.67 -3.31
N LEU A 210 -6.86 -5.84 -3.94
CA LEU A 210 -5.93 -6.23 -5.00
C LEU A 210 -6.12 -5.46 -6.30
N LEU A 211 -7.32 -4.94 -6.56
CA LEU A 211 -7.64 -4.08 -7.71
C LEU A 211 -7.54 -2.59 -7.40
N GLN A 212 -6.91 -2.19 -6.29
CA GLN A 212 -6.75 -0.79 -5.94
C GLN A 212 -6.12 0.00 -7.12
N PRO A 213 -6.77 1.09 -7.59
CA PRO A 213 -6.37 1.73 -8.85
C PRO A 213 -5.01 2.40 -8.74
N ALA A 214 -4.70 3.03 -7.61
CA ALA A 214 -3.43 3.72 -7.40
C ALA A 214 -2.23 2.76 -7.50
N THR A 215 -2.30 1.56 -6.91
CA THR A 215 -1.22 0.56 -7.01
C THR A 215 -1.11 -0.01 -8.42
N LEU A 216 -2.24 -0.27 -9.09
CA LEU A 216 -2.23 -0.73 -10.49
C LEU A 216 -1.57 0.29 -11.42
N LEU A 217 -1.94 1.57 -11.28
CA LEU A 217 -1.40 2.66 -12.09
C LEU A 217 0.08 2.88 -11.84
N ILE A 218 0.53 2.90 -10.59
CA ILE A 218 1.93 3.25 -10.32
C ILE A 218 2.88 2.07 -10.55
N ASP A 219 2.52 0.85 -10.13
CA ASP A 219 3.44 -0.28 -10.29
C ASP A 219 3.36 -0.90 -11.69
N HIS A 220 2.16 -1.20 -12.19
CA HIS A 220 2.00 -1.97 -13.43
C HIS A 220 1.90 -1.10 -14.69
N VAL A 221 1.49 0.18 -14.59
CA VAL A 221 1.45 1.09 -15.75
C VAL A 221 2.67 2.01 -15.76
N HIS A 222 2.85 2.84 -14.73
CA HIS A 222 3.95 3.81 -14.61
C HIS A 222 5.34 3.15 -14.46
N PHE A 223 5.39 1.93 -13.92
CA PHE A 223 6.60 1.11 -13.66
C PHE A 223 7.32 1.44 -12.35
N GLN A 224 6.92 0.77 -11.28
CA GLN A 224 7.51 0.86 -9.94
C GLN A 224 7.38 -0.47 -9.19
N TYR A 225 8.21 -0.66 -8.16
CA TYR A 225 8.15 -1.81 -7.24
C TYR A 225 7.62 -1.42 -5.85
N ASN A 226 6.55 -0.61 -5.74
CA ASN A 226 6.07 -0.16 -4.42
C ASN A 226 5.40 -1.29 -3.63
N THR A 227 4.72 -2.20 -4.31
CA THR A 227 4.02 -3.35 -3.73
C THR A 227 4.96 -4.28 -2.96
N VAL A 228 6.25 -4.36 -3.31
CA VAL A 228 7.24 -5.14 -2.54
C VAL A 228 7.40 -4.56 -1.12
N MET A 229 7.67 -3.26 -1.03
CA MET A 229 7.76 -2.56 0.27
C MET A 229 6.44 -2.62 1.03
N LEU A 230 5.31 -2.31 0.36
CA LEU A 230 3.98 -2.37 0.97
C LEU A 230 3.63 -3.78 1.44
N GLY A 231 4.10 -4.81 0.74
CA GLY A 231 3.93 -6.22 1.08
C GLY A 231 4.69 -6.59 2.35
N PHE A 232 5.92 -6.10 2.50
CA PHE A 232 6.67 -6.27 3.75
C PHE A 232 6.03 -5.51 4.93
N VAL A 233 5.54 -4.28 4.73
CA VAL A 233 4.77 -3.55 5.75
C VAL A 233 3.52 -4.34 6.15
N LEU A 234 2.80 -4.89 5.18
CA LEU A 234 1.60 -5.67 5.43
C LEU A 234 1.90 -7.03 6.09
N ALA A 235 3.00 -7.68 5.73
CA ALA A 235 3.47 -8.89 6.39
C ALA A 235 3.87 -8.61 7.85
N SER A 236 4.45 -7.43 8.12
CA SER A 236 4.72 -6.96 9.48
C SER A 236 3.42 -6.77 10.26
N MET A 237 2.47 -6.00 9.73
CA MET A 237 1.16 -5.79 10.36
C MET A 237 0.40 -7.10 10.57
N SER A 238 0.42 -8.01 9.59
CA SER A 238 -0.19 -9.35 9.68
C SER A 238 0.46 -10.21 10.76
N SER A 239 1.77 -10.06 10.98
CA SER A 239 2.49 -10.72 12.06
C SER A 239 2.18 -10.12 13.44
N MET A 240 1.96 -8.81 13.53
CA MET A 240 1.41 -8.16 14.72
C MET A 240 0.01 -8.68 15.08
N LEU A 241 -0.88 -8.82 14.08
CA LEU A 241 -2.20 -9.42 14.27
C LEU A 241 -2.13 -10.86 14.81
N ALA A 242 -1.08 -11.60 14.45
CA ALA A 242 -0.86 -12.97 14.90
C ALA A 242 -0.12 -13.09 16.24
N GLY A 243 0.31 -11.98 16.85
CA GLY A 243 1.18 -12.01 18.04
C GLY A 243 2.61 -12.50 17.76
N ARG A 244 3.04 -12.57 16.50
CA ARG A 244 4.40 -12.97 16.08
C ARG A 244 5.30 -11.74 15.96
N TYR A 245 5.61 -11.13 17.10
CA TYR A 245 6.27 -9.82 17.16
C TYR A 245 7.68 -9.80 16.56
N LEU A 246 8.45 -10.89 16.71
CA LEU A 246 9.81 -10.99 16.16
C LEU A 246 9.78 -10.95 14.63
N TRP A 247 8.88 -11.74 14.01
CA TRP A 247 8.66 -11.70 12.56
C TRP A 247 8.14 -10.34 12.08
N SER A 248 7.34 -9.66 12.88
CA SER A 248 6.92 -8.29 12.56
C SER A 248 8.12 -7.34 12.46
N ALA A 249 9.09 -7.43 13.37
CA ALA A 249 10.32 -6.66 13.29
C ALA A 249 11.13 -7.00 12.02
N VAL A 250 11.33 -8.29 11.73
CA VAL A 250 12.06 -8.76 10.53
C VAL A 250 11.43 -8.20 9.25
N PHE A 251 10.11 -8.35 9.07
CA PHE A 251 9.43 -7.85 7.88
C PHE A 251 9.45 -6.32 7.80
N PHE A 252 9.41 -5.61 8.93
CA PHE A 252 9.48 -4.16 8.89
C PHE A 252 10.89 -3.66 8.52
N VAL A 253 11.94 -4.33 8.98
CA VAL A 253 13.32 -4.06 8.54
C VAL A 253 13.47 -4.34 7.05
N ALA A 254 12.87 -5.43 6.53
CA ALA A 254 12.85 -5.69 5.09
C ALA A 254 12.12 -4.58 4.29
N ALA A 255 11.00 -4.06 4.80
CA ALA A 255 10.30 -2.92 4.18
C ALA A 255 11.19 -1.68 4.09
N LEU A 256 11.86 -1.33 5.20
CA LEU A 256 12.83 -0.22 5.26
C LEU A 256 14.02 -0.45 4.35
N GLY A 257 14.49 -1.70 4.26
CA GLY A 257 15.58 -2.10 3.37
C GLY A 257 15.23 -2.05 1.89
N PHE A 258 13.94 -2.06 1.53
CA PHE A 258 13.48 -1.96 0.15
C PHE A 258 13.18 -0.51 -0.25
N LYS A 259 12.37 0.22 0.53
CA LYS A 259 12.13 1.65 0.29
C LYS A 259 12.03 2.37 1.63
N GLN A 260 12.86 3.37 1.82
CA GLN A 260 12.92 4.21 3.02
C GLN A 260 11.59 4.90 3.36
N MET A 261 10.71 5.08 2.36
CA MET A 261 9.35 5.61 2.56
C MET A 261 8.52 4.79 3.55
N ALA A 262 8.86 3.51 3.80
CA ALA A 262 8.25 2.70 4.86
C ALA A 262 8.37 3.32 6.27
N LEU A 263 9.26 4.30 6.47
CA LEU A 263 9.37 5.08 7.70
C LEU A 263 8.07 5.79 8.10
N TYR A 264 7.15 6.02 7.16
CA TYR A 264 5.82 6.58 7.47
C TYR A 264 5.03 5.69 8.44
N TYR A 265 5.37 4.41 8.55
CA TYR A 265 4.75 3.46 9.48
C TYR A 265 5.59 3.20 10.73
N ALA A 266 6.83 3.70 10.80
CA ALA A 266 7.77 3.34 11.86
C ALA A 266 7.25 3.70 13.25
N PHE A 267 6.62 4.87 13.41
CA PHE A 267 6.02 5.28 14.67
C PHE A 267 4.89 4.34 15.12
N SER A 268 4.03 3.88 14.20
CA SER A 268 2.96 2.93 14.53
C SER A 268 3.49 1.54 14.85
N VAL A 269 4.49 1.09 14.10
CA VAL A 269 5.17 -0.19 14.36
C VAL A 269 5.81 -0.16 15.74
N PHE A 270 6.60 0.88 16.02
CA PHE A 270 7.28 1.08 17.28
C PHE A 270 6.29 1.16 18.45
N SER A 271 5.28 2.03 18.35
CA SER A 271 4.30 2.26 19.43
C SER A 271 3.52 1.00 19.76
N PHE A 272 3.10 0.23 18.76
CA PHE A 272 2.42 -1.03 18.99
C PHE A 272 3.32 -2.09 19.62
N LEU A 273 4.53 -2.29 19.08
CA LEU A 273 5.45 -3.30 19.59
C LEU A 273 5.90 -2.97 21.01
N LEU A 274 6.30 -1.73 21.27
CA LEU A 274 6.68 -1.26 22.61
C LEU A 274 5.50 -1.34 23.57
N GLY A 275 4.31 -0.87 23.18
CA GLY A 275 3.09 -0.99 23.99
C GLY A 275 2.78 -2.44 24.35
N SER A 276 2.98 -3.38 23.41
CA SER A 276 2.81 -4.82 23.66
C SER A 276 3.84 -5.41 24.63
N CYS A 277 4.98 -4.76 24.81
CA CYS A 277 6.01 -5.12 25.78
C CYS A 277 5.79 -4.45 27.15
N VAL A 278 5.13 -3.29 27.19
CA VAL A 278 4.93 -2.52 28.41
C VAL A 278 3.61 -2.85 29.10
N PHE A 279 2.56 -3.19 28.34
CA PHE A 279 1.22 -3.40 28.86
C PHE A 279 0.67 -4.82 28.54
N PRO A 280 0.91 -5.82 29.41
CA PRO A 280 1.72 -5.80 30.65
C PRO A 280 3.23 -5.90 30.37
N LEU A 281 4.04 -5.56 31.38
CA LEU A 281 5.51 -5.59 31.31
C LEU A 281 6.02 -6.99 30.95
N ARG A 282 6.74 -7.09 29.83
CA ARG A 282 7.31 -8.32 29.26
C ARG A 282 8.73 -8.04 28.73
N PRO A 283 9.73 -7.94 29.61
CA PRO A 283 11.10 -7.57 29.23
C PRO A 283 11.72 -8.55 28.23
N GLY A 284 11.47 -9.86 28.37
CA GLY A 284 11.98 -10.86 27.41
C GLY A 284 11.45 -10.65 25.97
N ARG A 285 10.22 -10.14 25.82
CA ARG A 285 9.68 -9.77 24.51
C ARG A 285 10.39 -8.53 23.95
N PHE A 286 10.64 -7.53 24.79
CA PHE A 286 11.36 -6.33 24.38
C PHE A 286 12.77 -6.67 23.87
N VAL A 287 13.53 -7.44 24.65
CA VAL A 287 14.86 -7.90 24.26
C VAL A 287 14.80 -8.75 22.99
N GLY A 288 13.84 -9.68 22.89
CA GLY A 288 13.67 -10.51 21.69
C GLY A 288 13.35 -9.70 20.42
N ILE A 289 12.50 -8.67 20.52
CA ILE A 289 12.22 -7.77 19.41
C ILE A 289 13.47 -6.95 19.04
N ALA A 290 14.15 -6.38 20.03
CA ALA A 290 15.37 -5.59 19.79
C ALA A 290 16.46 -6.42 19.09
N LEU A 291 16.74 -7.63 19.60
CA LEU A 291 17.69 -8.56 18.99
C LEU A 291 17.27 -8.94 17.57
N ALA A 292 15.99 -9.25 17.34
CA ALA A 292 15.48 -9.56 16.00
C ALA A 292 15.66 -8.38 15.04
N THR A 293 15.42 -7.14 15.49
CA THR A 293 15.64 -5.93 14.68
C THR A 293 17.12 -5.76 14.33
N VAL A 294 18.03 -5.84 15.31
CA VAL A 294 19.48 -5.70 15.09
C VAL A 294 19.98 -6.80 14.15
N ALA A 295 19.61 -8.06 14.39
CA ALA A 295 20.01 -9.18 13.54
C ALA A 295 19.48 -9.03 12.10
N SER A 296 18.26 -8.51 11.93
CA SER A 296 17.70 -8.26 10.59
C SER A 296 18.45 -7.17 9.84
N PHE A 297 18.83 -6.08 10.51
CA PHE A 297 19.65 -5.03 9.88
C PHE A 297 21.07 -5.53 9.56
N ALA A 298 21.68 -6.29 10.47
CA ALA A 298 22.98 -6.90 10.22
C ALA A 298 22.92 -7.83 8.99
N LEU A 299 21.91 -8.69 8.90
CA LEU A 299 21.71 -9.57 7.74
C LEU A 299 21.47 -8.80 6.44
N LEU A 300 20.70 -7.72 6.49
CA LEU A 300 20.42 -6.86 5.33
C LEU A 300 21.70 -6.18 4.81
N LEU A 301 22.54 -5.66 5.70
CA LEU A 301 23.76 -4.93 5.34
C LEU A 301 24.94 -5.85 5.04
N LEU A 302 24.90 -7.11 5.49
CA LEU A 302 26.02 -8.05 5.38
C LEU A 302 26.54 -8.23 3.94
N PRO A 303 25.71 -8.45 2.89
CA PRO A 303 26.23 -8.60 1.53
C PRO A 303 26.95 -7.34 1.01
N LEU A 304 26.42 -6.15 1.34
CA LEU A 304 27.04 -4.87 0.98
C LEU A 304 28.41 -4.74 1.65
N VAL A 305 28.47 -4.95 2.97
CA VAL A 305 29.72 -4.85 3.74
C VAL A 305 30.75 -5.88 3.28
N ALA A 306 30.34 -7.14 3.10
CA ALA A 306 31.23 -8.20 2.65
C ALA A 306 31.73 -7.96 1.21
N GLY A 307 30.85 -7.49 0.32
CA GLY A 307 31.22 -7.11 -1.05
C GLY A 307 32.24 -5.98 -1.06
N THR A 308 32.02 -4.93 -0.28
CA THR A 308 32.96 -3.81 -0.15
C THR A 308 34.33 -4.25 0.38
N LEU A 309 34.37 -5.10 1.41
CA LEU A 309 35.64 -5.64 1.93
C LEU A 309 36.36 -6.53 0.92
N TYR A 310 35.61 -7.35 0.17
CA TYR A 310 36.16 -8.20 -0.88
C TYR A 310 36.76 -7.37 -2.03
N ASP A 311 36.04 -6.34 -2.48
CA ASP A 311 36.50 -5.44 -3.54
C ASP A 311 37.74 -4.65 -3.08
N ALA A 312 37.73 -4.13 -1.85
CA ALA A 312 38.88 -3.44 -1.26
C ALA A 312 40.11 -4.36 -1.14
N HIS A 313 39.92 -5.63 -0.75
CA HIS A 313 41.01 -6.61 -0.69
C HIS A 313 41.63 -6.89 -2.08
N ARG A 314 40.86 -6.76 -3.16
CA ARG A 314 41.34 -6.88 -4.54
C ARG A 314 41.94 -5.59 -5.10
N GLY A 315 42.01 -4.52 -4.30
CA GLY A 315 42.48 -3.20 -4.73
C GLY A 315 41.50 -2.47 -5.64
N ILE A 316 40.20 -2.78 -5.57
CA ILE A 316 39.17 -2.08 -6.35
C ILE A 316 38.70 -0.86 -5.56
N ASP A 317 38.89 0.32 -6.13
CA ASP A 317 38.39 1.58 -5.56
C ASP A 317 36.87 1.71 -5.75
N ALA A 318 36.20 2.29 -4.76
CA ALA A 318 34.79 2.69 -4.81
C ALA A 318 34.56 3.85 -5.81
N ARG A 319 35.58 4.66 -6.09
CA ARG A 319 35.52 5.79 -7.02
C ARG A 319 36.68 5.75 -8.03
N PRO A 320 36.60 4.86 -9.04
CA PRO A 320 37.69 4.69 -10.01
C PRO A 320 37.99 5.95 -10.83
N ASP A 321 37.04 6.89 -10.94
CA ASP A 321 37.18 8.12 -11.71
C ASP A 321 37.78 9.30 -10.90
N TYR A 322 38.25 9.06 -9.67
CA TYR A 322 38.75 10.10 -8.77
C TYR A 322 40.19 9.83 -8.31
N ASP A 323 41.15 10.62 -8.81
CA ASP A 323 42.59 10.44 -8.55
C ASP A 323 43.12 11.19 -7.31
N GLY A 324 42.27 11.54 -6.36
CA GLY A 324 42.61 12.36 -5.18
C GLY A 324 42.58 11.62 -3.84
N PRO A 325 43.03 12.25 -2.74
CA PRO A 325 42.77 11.73 -1.40
C PRO A 325 41.26 11.64 -1.14
N PRO A 326 40.77 10.67 -0.35
CA PRO A 326 39.35 10.47 -0.15
C PRO A 326 38.62 11.77 0.19
N PRO A 327 37.57 12.16 -0.56
CA PRO A 327 36.87 13.40 -0.29
C PRO A 327 36.16 13.32 1.06
N ALA A 328 35.85 14.48 1.63
CA ALA A 328 35.10 14.55 2.87
C ALA A 328 33.78 13.75 2.78
N LEU A 329 33.44 13.04 3.85
CA LEU A 329 32.23 12.24 3.90
C LEU A 329 30.99 13.14 3.74
N PRO A 330 30.01 12.76 2.90
CA PRO A 330 28.85 13.61 2.61
C PRO A 330 27.94 13.82 3.83
N LEU A 331 27.99 12.89 4.79
CA LEU A 331 27.40 13.05 6.11
C LEU A 331 28.51 12.94 7.15
N PHE A 332 28.39 13.77 8.19
CA PHE A 332 29.38 13.87 9.26
C PHE A 332 30.82 14.14 8.74
N PRO A 333 31.07 15.26 8.02
CA PRO A 333 32.39 15.54 7.43
C PRO A 333 33.54 15.54 8.44
N TRP A 334 33.26 15.88 9.69
CA TRP A 334 34.22 15.86 10.80
C TRP A 334 34.80 14.46 11.10
N LEU A 335 34.16 13.38 10.65
CA LEU A 335 34.70 12.03 10.78
C LEU A 335 35.90 11.80 9.87
N THR A 336 36.01 12.51 8.74
CA THR A 336 37.13 12.35 7.80
C THR A 336 38.47 12.72 8.45
N ASP A 337 38.48 13.67 9.37
CA ASP A 337 39.70 14.09 10.08
C ASP A 337 40.11 13.12 11.22
N VAL A 338 39.18 12.25 11.64
CA VAL A 338 39.35 11.34 12.79
C VAL A 338 39.62 9.90 12.34
N LEU A 339 39.07 9.48 11.21
CA LEU A 339 39.18 8.12 10.71
C LEU A 339 40.49 7.94 9.94
N ASP A 340 41.26 6.91 10.27
CA ASP A 340 42.37 6.46 9.43
C ASP A 340 41.85 5.93 8.09
N THR A 341 42.15 6.67 7.02
CA THR A 341 41.74 6.35 5.65
C THR A 341 42.43 5.10 5.09
N ASN A 342 43.53 4.64 5.72
CA ASN A 342 44.24 3.43 5.33
C ASN A 342 43.75 2.18 6.07
N ALA A 343 42.82 2.33 7.03
CA ALA A 343 42.32 1.22 7.82
C ALA A 343 41.34 0.34 7.04
N ILE A 344 41.33 -0.97 7.35
CA ILE A 344 40.47 -1.97 6.70
C ILE A 344 38.97 -1.63 6.80
N TYR A 345 38.55 -0.94 7.87
CA TYR A 345 37.15 -0.55 8.05
C TYR A 345 36.73 0.66 7.23
N TYR A 346 37.67 1.48 6.72
CA TYR A 346 37.35 2.76 6.09
C TYR A 346 36.47 2.63 4.84
N PRO A 347 36.73 1.70 3.89
CA PRO A 347 35.86 1.50 2.72
C PRO A 347 34.42 1.16 3.11
N VAL A 348 34.23 0.42 4.20
CA VAL A 348 32.90 0.08 4.72
C VAL A 348 32.20 1.32 5.26
N VAL A 349 32.90 2.15 6.04
CA VAL A 349 32.35 3.40 6.57
C VAL A 349 31.96 4.33 5.42
N GLU A 350 32.84 4.52 4.44
CA GLU A 350 32.57 5.36 3.27
C GLU A 350 31.33 4.88 2.50
N GLN A 351 31.26 3.58 2.18
CA GLN A 351 30.13 2.98 1.47
C GLN A 351 28.81 3.16 2.25
N LEU A 352 28.80 2.90 3.55
CA LEU A 352 27.59 3.03 4.37
C LEU A 352 27.14 4.49 4.49
N VAL A 353 28.07 5.42 4.66
CA VAL A 353 27.75 6.86 4.74
C VAL A 353 27.22 7.36 3.40
N GLN A 354 27.84 6.99 2.28
CA GLN A 354 27.34 7.32 0.95
C GLN A 354 25.95 6.73 0.71
N MET A 355 25.74 5.45 1.03
CA MET A 355 24.44 4.79 0.91
C MET A 355 23.36 5.56 1.70
N VAL A 356 23.63 5.93 2.96
CA VAL A 356 22.68 6.71 3.78
C VAL A 356 22.40 8.09 3.16
N HIS A 357 23.43 8.77 2.65
CA HIS A 357 23.27 10.06 1.96
C HIS A 357 22.40 9.95 0.70
N ARG A 358 22.54 8.88 -0.08
CA ARG A 358 21.70 8.62 -1.26
C ARG A 358 20.25 8.28 -0.90
N VAL A 359 20.06 7.44 0.12
CA VAL A 359 18.74 7.03 0.61
C VAL A 359 17.97 8.22 1.20
N PHE A 360 18.66 9.14 1.87
CA PHE A 360 18.07 10.34 2.49
C PHE A 360 18.66 11.62 1.88
N PRO A 361 18.15 12.09 0.72
CA PRO A 361 18.65 13.28 0.06
C PRO A 361 18.19 14.56 0.79
N PHE A 362 18.93 14.95 1.82
CA PHE A 362 18.61 16.13 2.65
C PHE A 362 18.62 17.47 1.89
N ALA A 363 19.25 17.52 0.71
CA ALA A 363 19.35 18.72 -0.12
C ALA A 363 18.07 19.05 -0.92
N ARG A 364 17.07 18.15 -0.97
CA ARG A 364 15.83 18.40 -1.72
C ARG A 364 14.91 19.41 -1.03
N GLY A 365 14.36 20.34 -1.81
CA GLY A 365 13.53 21.44 -1.31
C GLY A 365 12.05 21.05 -1.12
N LEU A 366 11.33 21.80 -0.28
CA LEU A 366 9.91 21.58 0.04
C LEU A 366 8.96 21.60 -1.18
N PHE A 367 9.32 22.37 -2.21
CA PHE A 367 8.46 22.66 -3.37
C PHE A 367 9.02 22.19 -4.70
N GLU A 368 9.91 21.18 -4.67
CA GLU A 368 10.48 20.57 -5.86
C GLU A 368 9.40 19.91 -6.72
N ASP A 369 8.48 19.18 -6.06
CA ASP A 369 7.28 18.61 -6.68
C ASP A 369 6.01 19.35 -6.21
N LYS A 370 5.01 19.43 -7.10
CA LYS A 370 3.68 19.96 -6.76
C LYS A 370 2.81 18.85 -6.18
N VAL A 371 2.94 18.61 -4.88
CA VAL A 371 2.22 17.53 -4.19
C VAL A 371 1.04 18.07 -3.40
N ALA A 372 -0.05 17.28 -3.33
CA ALA A 372 -1.25 17.52 -2.52
C ALA A 372 -1.00 17.43 -0.99
N ASN A 373 0.03 18.11 -0.49
CA ASN A 373 0.36 18.23 0.93
C ASN A 373 -0.04 19.61 1.48
N PHE A 374 0.01 19.75 2.81
CA PHE A 374 -0.36 20.98 3.50
C PHE A 374 0.47 22.17 3.06
N TRP A 375 1.78 21.98 2.89
CA TRP A 375 2.72 23.04 2.57
C TRP A 375 2.49 23.64 1.19
N CYS A 376 2.29 22.81 0.17
CA CYS A 376 2.01 23.26 -1.20
C CYS A 376 0.67 24.00 -1.27
N ALA A 377 -0.37 23.51 -0.56
CA ALA A 377 -1.65 24.18 -0.49
C ALA A 377 -1.54 25.54 0.24
N LEU A 378 -0.83 25.59 1.36
CA LEU A 378 -0.62 26.82 2.13
C LEU A 378 0.22 27.84 1.36
N ASN A 379 1.19 27.39 0.55
CA ASN A 379 2.07 28.25 -0.24
C ASN A 379 1.30 29.16 -1.23
N VAL A 380 0.07 28.78 -1.60
CA VAL A 380 -0.80 29.59 -2.47
C VAL A 380 -1.25 30.87 -1.74
N ILE A 381 -1.58 30.74 -0.45
CA ILE A 381 -2.12 31.82 0.40
C ILE A 381 -0.98 32.61 1.05
N ILE A 382 -0.04 31.90 1.66
CA ILE A 382 1.14 32.46 2.33
C ILE A 382 2.34 32.04 1.49
N LYS A 383 3.11 32.98 0.91
CA LYS A 383 4.26 32.65 0.05
C LYS A 383 5.42 32.05 0.85
N LEU A 384 5.29 30.80 1.28
CA LEU A 384 6.26 30.08 2.11
C LEU A 384 7.68 30.05 1.50
N ARG A 385 7.78 30.11 0.17
CA ARG A 385 9.07 30.21 -0.55
C ARG A 385 9.93 31.42 -0.15
N THR A 386 9.36 32.46 0.46
CA THR A 386 10.13 33.63 0.91
C THR A 386 10.84 33.40 2.25
N TYR A 387 10.55 32.30 2.95
CA TYR A 387 11.13 31.99 4.24
C TYR A 387 12.38 31.09 4.11
N PRO A 388 13.32 31.16 5.06
CA PRO A 388 14.50 30.29 5.08
C PRO A 388 14.12 28.81 5.10
N SER A 389 14.88 27.99 4.37
CA SER A 389 14.61 26.55 4.22
C SER A 389 14.67 25.82 5.56
N GLU A 390 15.54 26.25 6.46
CA GLU A 390 15.75 25.69 7.79
C GLU A 390 14.51 25.89 8.67
N LEU A 391 13.85 27.05 8.53
CA LEU A 391 12.61 27.34 9.24
C LEU A 391 11.48 26.43 8.74
N LEU A 392 11.38 26.26 7.42
CA LEU A 392 10.38 25.38 6.81
C LEU A 392 10.60 23.91 7.19
N GLN A 393 11.85 23.44 7.21
CA GLN A 393 12.22 22.10 7.65
C GLN A 393 11.81 21.85 9.11
N ARG A 394 12.13 22.80 10.01
CA ARG A 394 11.74 22.72 11.43
C ARG A 394 10.22 22.78 11.61
N GLY A 395 9.54 23.66 10.88
CA GLY A 395 8.08 23.75 10.88
C GLY A 395 7.41 22.45 10.41
N ALA A 396 7.91 21.86 9.32
CA ALA A 396 7.47 20.56 8.81
C ALA A 396 7.69 19.42 9.81
N LEU A 397 8.85 19.39 10.45
CA LEU A 397 9.14 18.41 11.50
C LEU A 397 8.14 18.52 12.65
N VAL A 398 7.92 19.72 13.18
CA VAL A 398 6.97 19.96 14.29
C VAL A 398 5.55 19.59 13.90
N ALA A 399 5.08 20.01 12.72
CA ALA A 399 3.73 19.70 12.24
C ALA A 399 3.53 18.18 12.02
N THR A 400 4.53 17.52 11.44
CA THR A 400 4.52 16.05 11.26
C THR A 400 4.39 15.37 12.61
N LEU A 401 5.27 15.70 13.57
CA LEU A 401 5.25 15.14 14.92
C LEU A 401 3.92 15.40 15.62
N ALA A 402 3.39 16.63 15.57
CA ALA A 402 2.11 16.98 16.15
C ALA A 402 0.96 16.15 15.56
N SER A 403 1.00 15.83 14.26
CA SER A 403 -0.03 15.02 13.60
C SER A 403 0.06 13.52 13.92
N ILE A 404 1.26 12.98 14.13
CA ILE A 404 1.47 11.53 14.31
C ILE A 404 1.55 11.11 15.78
N ILE A 405 1.96 11.99 16.70
CA ILE A 405 2.10 11.63 18.12
C ILE A 405 0.75 11.19 18.72
N PRO A 406 -0.38 11.91 18.55
CA PRO A 406 -1.66 11.52 19.16
C PRO A 406 -2.14 10.09 18.81
N PRO A 407 -2.25 9.67 17.53
CA PRO A 407 -2.67 8.30 17.21
C PRO A 407 -1.66 7.26 17.70
N ASN A 408 -0.36 7.58 17.74
CA ASN A 408 0.66 6.63 18.17
C ASN A 408 0.74 6.48 19.70
N LEU A 409 0.51 7.54 20.48
CA LEU A 409 0.31 7.44 21.92
C LEU A 409 -0.92 6.58 22.25
N LEU A 410 -2.02 6.77 21.52
CA LEU A 410 -3.21 5.95 21.65
C LEU A 410 -2.90 4.46 21.41
N LEU A 411 -2.16 4.16 20.35
CA LEU A 411 -1.74 2.79 20.04
C LEU A 411 -0.78 2.22 21.07
N PHE A 412 0.13 3.02 21.62
CA PHE A 412 1.07 2.62 22.66
C PHE A 412 0.36 2.22 23.95
N PHE A 413 -0.55 3.07 24.46
CA PHE A 413 -1.30 2.78 25.69
C PHE A 413 -2.39 1.72 25.51
N ARG A 414 -2.89 1.54 24.29
CA ARG A 414 -3.89 0.52 23.93
C ARG A 414 -3.42 -0.27 22.70
N PRO A 415 -2.44 -1.19 22.85
CA PRO A 415 -1.87 -1.97 21.74
C PRO A 415 -2.84 -3.06 21.24
N ARG A 416 -3.99 -2.63 20.72
CA ARG A 416 -5.05 -3.49 20.18
C ARG A 416 -4.84 -3.69 18.69
N THR A 417 -4.83 -4.95 18.27
CA THR A 417 -4.68 -5.34 16.87
C THR A 417 -5.78 -4.79 15.96
N SER A 418 -6.98 -4.53 16.49
CA SER A 418 -8.08 -3.91 15.74
C SER A 418 -7.81 -2.46 15.34
N LEU A 419 -6.90 -1.76 16.03
CA LEU A 419 -6.56 -0.36 15.75
C LEU A 419 -5.45 -0.23 14.70
N LEU A 420 -4.73 -1.31 14.38
CA LEU A 420 -3.53 -1.25 13.55
C LEU A 420 -3.76 -0.61 12.17
N PRO A 421 -4.77 -1.00 11.36
CA PRO A 421 -4.97 -0.37 10.05
C PRO A 421 -5.29 1.12 10.14
N LEU A 422 -6.13 1.53 11.12
CA LEU A 422 -6.43 2.93 11.35
C LEU A 422 -5.21 3.73 11.83
N ALA A 423 -4.40 3.17 12.71
CA ALA A 423 -3.19 3.82 13.20
C ALA A 423 -2.16 4.01 12.09
N PHE A 424 -1.95 2.99 11.26
CA PHE A 424 -1.05 3.07 10.11
C PHE A 424 -1.57 4.07 9.08
N ALA A 425 -2.87 4.07 8.78
CA ALA A 425 -3.47 5.05 7.87
C ALA A 425 -3.35 6.48 8.40
N THR A 426 -3.70 6.72 9.67
CA THR A 426 -3.64 8.05 10.28
C THR A 426 -2.21 8.59 10.33
N THR A 427 -1.25 7.73 10.71
CA THR A 427 0.17 8.11 10.77
C THR A 427 0.71 8.41 9.37
N ALA A 428 0.43 7.54 8.38
CA ALA A 428 0.88 7.76 7.01
C ALA A 428 0.22 8.99 6.36
N TRP A 429 -1.04 9.30 6.68
CA TRP A 429 -1.68 10.55 6.26
C TRP A 429 -1.00 11.77 6.89
N GLY A 430 -0.65 11.69 8.18
CA GLY A 430 0.10 12.75 8.88
C GLY A 430 1.45 13.03 8.23
N PHE A 431 2.24 11.99 7.93
CA PHE A 431 3.47 12.13 7.16
C PHE A 431 3.24 12.70 5.76
N PHE A 432 2.27 12.19 5.01
CA PHE A 432 1.98 12.68 3.66
C PHE A 432 1.58 14.16 3.63
N LEU A 433 0.78 14.61 4.60
CA LEU A 433 0.30 15.99 4.66
C LEU A 433 1.36 16.97 5.15
N PHE A 434 2.16 16.59 6.16
CA PHE A 434 2.98 17.55 6.92
C PHE A 434 4.49 17.33 6.81
N SER A 435 4.97 16.26 6.17
CA SER A 435 6.42 16.06 5.95
C SER A 435 7.00 17.11 5.00
N TYR A 436 8.29 17.39 5.18
CA TYR A 436 9.04 18.35 4.37
C TYR A 436 9.28 17.85 2.95
N GLN A 437 9.52 16.54 2.79
CA GLN A 437 9.70 15.91 1.49
C GLN A 437 8.62 14.86 1.30
N VAL A 438 7.81 15.05 0.27
CA VAL A 438 6.71 14.17 -0.11
C VAL A 438 6.68 14.15 -1.63
N HIS A 439 6.38 12.99 -2.21
CA HIS A 439 6.19 12.83 -3.66
C HIS A 439 4.74 12.50 -3.98
N GLU A 440 4.27 12.85 -5.18
CA GLU A 440 2.88 12.57 -5.62
C GLU A 440 2.53 11.07 -5.46
N LYS A 441 3.47 10.18 -5.81
CA LYS A 441 3.35 8.71 -5.69
C LYS A 441 3.24 8.21 -4.25
N SER A 442 3.68 9.00 -3.26
CA SER A 442 3.69 8.56 -1.86
C SER A 442 2.29 8.49 -1.22
N VAL A 443 1.24 8.96 -1.92
CA VAL A 443 -0.15 8.78 -1.50
C VAL A 443 -0.54 7.30 -1.38
N LEU A 444 0.17 6.38 -2.06
CA LEU A 444 0.01 4.94 -1.89
C LEU A 444 0.15 4.49 -0.42
N LEU A 445 1.00 5.18 0.35
CA LEU A 445 1.33 4.79 1.71
C LEU A 445 0.14 4.94 2.67
N PRO A 446 -0.58 6.06 2.73
CA PRO A 446 -1.81 6.11 3.50
C PRO A 446 -2.96 5.32 2.88
N LEU A 447 -3.02 5.19 1.56
CA LEU A 447 -4.10 4.45 0.90
C LEU A 447 -4.07 2.95 1.21
N MET A 448 -2.89 2.32 1.27
CA MET A 448 -2.77 0.88 1.57
C MET A 448 -3.48 0.48 2.89
N PRO A 449 -3.14 1.02 4.07
CA PRO A 449 -3.82 0.64 5.31
C PRO A 449 -5.28 1.10 5.34
N MET A 450 -5.65 2.16 4.61
CA MET A 450 -7.04 2.60 4.48
C MET A 450 -7.88 1.62 3.64
N THR A 451 -7.33 1.03 2.56
CA THR A 451 -8.03 0.00 1.76
C THR A 451 -8.22 -1.30 2.53
N LEU A 452 -7.28 -1.65 3.42
CA LEU A 452 -7.41 -2.80 4.32
C LEU A 452 -8.63 -2.70 5.26
N LEU A 453 -9.16 -1.49 5.52
CA LEU A 453 -10.37 -1.31 6.33
C LEU A 453 -11.60 -2.00 5.74
N LEU A 454 -11.61 -2.25 4.42
CA LEU A 454 -12.66 -3.03 3.75
C LEU A 454 -12.75 -4.46 4.27
N ALA A 455 -11.70 -5.00 4.90
CA ALA A 455 -11.70 -6.33 5.51
C ALA A 455 -12.00 -6.32 7.03
N GLY A 456 -12.26 -5.16 7.64
CA GLY A 456 -12.46 -4.99 9.09
C GLY A 456 -13.91 -5.14 9.58
N LYS A 457 -14.20 -4.75 10.83
CA LYS A 457 -15.48 -4.97 11.54
C LYS A 457 -16.75 -4.48 10.83
N GLN A 458 -16.63 -3.55 9.88
CA GLN A 458 -17.73 -3.07 9.05
C GLN A 458 -17.61 -3.53 7.58
N GLY A 459 -16.56 -4.28 7.23
CA GLY A 459 -16.38 -4.91 5.93
C GLY A 459 -16.58 -3.94 4.76
N LEU A 460 -17.33 -4.42 3.77
CA LEU A 460 -17.83 -3.64 2.64
C LEU A 460 -19.18 -2.95 2.94
N SER A 461 -19.38 -2.50 4.19
CA SER A 461 -20.52 -1.62 4.51
C SER A 461 -20.50 -0.40 3.61
N ARG A 462 -21.67 0.22 3.45
CA ARG A 462 -21.85 1.43 2.63
C ARG A 462 -20.95 2.58 3.11
N ASP A 463 -20.90 2.81 4.42
CA ASP A 463 -20.07 3.86 5.03
C ASP A 463 -18.56 3.62 4.79
N ASN A 464 -18.07 2.40 5.05
CA ASN A 464 -16.67 2.05 4.77
C ASN A 464 -16.35 2.18 3.28
N ARG A 465 -17.24 1.70 2.41
CA ARG A 465 -17.06 1.83 0.95
C ARG A 465 -17.04 3.28 0.52
N ALA A 466 -17.89 4.14 1.08
CA ALA A 466 -17.92 5.57 0.76
C ALA A 466 -16.60 6.25 1.13
N TRP A 467 -16.09 6.06 2.35
CA TRP A 467 -14.86 6.71 2.82
C TRP A 467 -13.59 6.14 2.19
N VAL A 468 -13.44 4.81 2.16
CA VAL A 468 -12.29 4.16 1.51
C VAL A 468 -12.32 4.40 0.01
N GLY A 469 -13.52 4.36 -0.59
CA GLY A 469 -13.76 4.67 -1.99
C GLY A 469 -13.35 6.09 -2.34
N PHE A 470 -13.84 7.07 -1.58
CA PHE A 470 -13.49 8.47 -1.72
C PHE A 470 -11.97 8.69 -1.68
N ALA A 471 -11.29 8.16 -0.66
CA ALA A 471 -9.84 8.33 -0.53
C ALA A 471 -9.06 7.75 -1.71
N ASN A 472 -9.43 6.58 -2.24
CA ASN A 472 -8.73 5.97 -3.37
C ASN A 472 -8.97 6.69 -4.69
N ILE A 473 -10.20 7.14 -4.93
CA ILE A 473 -10.53 7.92 -6.13
C ILE A 473 -9.86 9.29 -6.07
N LEU A 474 -9.85 9.94 -4.90
CA LEU A 474 -9.11 11.18 -4.67
C LEU A 474 -7.60 10.96 -4.86
N GLY A 475 -7.06 9.88 -4.30
CA GLY A 475 -5.66 9.48 -4.46
C GLY A 475 -5.24 9.34 -5.92
N ALA A 476 -6.00 8.57 -6.70
CA ALA A 476 -5.77 8.44 -8.14
C ALA A 476 -5.86 9.80 -8.85
N TRP A 477 -6.86 10.61 -8.52
CA TRP A 477 -7.08 11.93 -9.13
C TRP A 477 -5.94 12.92 -8.86
N THR A 478 -5.38 12.92 -7.64
CA THR A 478 -4.22 13.79 -7.33
C THR A 478 -2.95 13.40 -8.08
N MET A 479 -2.86 12.16 -8.56
CA MET A 479 -1.75 11.70 -9.40
C MET A 479 -2.01 11.90 -10.90
N PHE A 480 -3.15 12.44 -11.31
CA PHE A 480 -3.44 12.64 -12.72
C PHE A 480 -2.42 13.54 -13.42
N PRO A 481 -1.96 14.69 -12.85
CA PRO A 481 -0.92 15.50 -13.48
C PRO A 481 0.38 14.72 -13.77
N LEU A 482 0.82 13.85 -12.86
CA LEU A 482 1.95 12.94 -13.10
C LEU A 482 1.70 12.04 -14.30
N LEU A 483 0.55 11.36 -14.31
CA LEU A 483 0.21 10.38 -15.33
C LEU A 483 0.01 11.04 -16.71
N LYS A 484 -0.51 12.27 -16.74
CA LYS A 484 -0.65 13.05 -17.98
C LYS A 484 0.70 13.39 -18.61
N ARG A 485 1.72 13.73 -17.81
CA ARG A 485 3.08 14.07 -18.32
C ARG A 485 3.77 12.90 -19.03
N VAL A 486 3.32 11.67 -18.76
CA VAL A 486 3.86 10.43 -19.36
C VAL A 486 2.82 9.70 -20.23
N ASP A 487 1.79 10.41 -20.71
CA ASP A 487 0.79 9.90 -21.66
C ASP A 487 -0.04 8.70 -21.13
N LEU A 488 -0.29 8.65 -19.82
CA LEU A 488 -1.01 7.57 -19.12
C LEU A 488 -2.45 7.95 -18.71
N CYS A 489 -3.08 8.90 -19.40
CA CYS A 489 -4.46 9.34 -19.11
C CYS A 489 -5.51 8.23 -19.31
N VAL A 490 -5.36 7.42 -20.36
CA VAL A 490 -6.29 6.32 -20.69
C VAL A 490 -6.28 5.24 -19.60
N PRO A 491 -5.14 4.64 -19.22
CA PRO A 491 -5.11 3.67 -18.12
C PRO A 491 -5.62 4.26 -16.80
N TYR A 492 -5.33 5.54 -16.52
CA TYR A 492 -5.90 6.25 -15.37
C TYR A 492 -7.42 6.20 -15.36
N ALA A 493 -8.07 6.61 -16.46
CA ALA A 493 -9.52 6.65 -16.55
C ALA A 493 -10.12 5.24 -16.43
N VAL A 494 -9.58 4.27 -17.18
CA VAL A 494 -10.09 2.90 -17.22
C VAL A 494 -10.01 2.24 -15.85
N LEU A 495 -8.84 2.24 -15.21
CA LEU A 495 -8.63 1.52 -13.95
C LEU A 495 -9.35 2.20 -12.77
N THR A 496 -9.38 3.54 -12.75
CA THR A 496 -10.07 4.29 -11.70
C THR A 496 -11.59 4.14 -11.80
N LEU A 497 -12.16 4.24 -13.01
CA LEU A 497 -13.61 4.08 -13.22
C LEU A 497 -14.05 2.63 -13.07
N LEU A 498 -13.23 1.65 -13.47
CA LEU A 498 -13.51 0.24 -13.22
C LEU A 498 -13.61 -0.05 -11.72
N TRP A 499 -12.67 0.47 -10.93
CA TRP A 499 -12.72 0.27 -9.48
C TRP A 499 -13.90 1.01 -8.83
N ALA A 500 -14.22 2.22 -9.30
CA ALA A 500 -15.42 2.95 -8.88
C ALA A 500 -16.71 2.14 -9.17
N TYR A 501 -16.81 1.57 -10.38
CA TYR A 501 -17.90 0.68 -10.77
C TYR A 501 -18.00 -0.54 -9.86
N LEU A 502 -16.89 -1.25 -9.66
CA LEU A 502 -16.87 -2.45 -8.83
C LEU A 502 -17.35 -2.17 -7.40
N LEU A 503 -17.00 -1.04 -6.81
CA LEU A 503 -17.44 -0.67 -5.47
C LEU A 503 -18.80 0.06 -5.40
N GLY A 504 -19.39 0.41 -6.54
CA GLY A 504 -20.65 1.15 -6.60
C GLY A 504 -20.52 2.60 -6.14
N LEU A 505 -19.45 3.27 -6.58
CA LEU A 505 -19.08 4.65 -6.25
C LEU A 505 -19.37 5.62 -7.41
N PRO A 506 -19.50 6.93 -7.14
CA PRO A 506 -19.60 7.94 -8.20
C PRO A 506 -18.39 7.91 -9.15
N PRO A 507 -18.57 8.23 -10.45
CA PRO A 507 -19.83 8.61 -11.10
C PRO A 507 -20.73 7.42 -11.47
N THR A 508 -20.27 6.18 -11.27
CA THR A 508 -20.93 4.97 -11.79
C THR A 508 -22.19 4.58 -11.02
N SER A 509 -22.24 4.87 -9.72
CA SER A 509 -23.38 4.54 -8.85
C SER A 509 -23.37 5.38 -7.57
N LEU A 510 -24.55 5.64 -7.01
CA LEU A 510 -24.72 6.27 -5.68
C LEU A 510 -25.02 5.25 -4.57
N SER A 511 -24.87 3.95 -4.85
CA SER A 511 -25.26 2.85 -3.94
C SER A 511 -24.53 2.85 -2.59
N ALA A 512 -23.34 3.45 -2.54
CA ALA A 512 -22.57 3.61 -1.31
C ALA A 512 -23.19 4.63 -0.32
N TYR A 513 -24.08 5.51 -0.77
CA TYR A 513 -24.63 6.60 0.06
C TYR A 513 -26.10 6.40 0.45
N PHE A 514 -26.94 5.91 -0.47
CA PHE A 514 -28.39 5.93 -0.31
C PHE A 514 -29.02 4.54 -0.30
N GLN A 515 -29.02 3.88 0.86
CA GLN A 515 -29.91 2.75 1.17
C GLN A 515 -30.10 2.65 2.71
N GLU A 516 -31.23 2.09 3.15
CA GLU A 516 -31.75 2.05 4.54
C GLU A 516 -30.72 1.48 5.55
N ASP A 517 -30.54 2.12 6.72
CA ASP A 517 -29.91 1.57 7.97
C ASP A 517 -29.07 2.55 8.85
N HIS A 518 -28.80 3.80 8.47
CA HIS A 518 -28.10 4.78 9.34
C HIS A 518 -28.85 6.10 9.51
N SER A 519 -28.45 6.85 10.54
CA SER A 519 -28.92 8.21 10.84
C SER A 519 -28.87 9.08 9.59
N ILE A 520 -30.03 9.60 9.21
CA ILE A 520 -30.25 10.38 7.98
C ILE A 520 -29.24 11.53 7.87
N LEU A 521 -28.99 12.26 8.96
CA LEU A 521 -28.06 13.40 8.97
C LEU A 521 -26.61 13.03 8.59
N ARG A 522 -26.03 11.98 9.19
CA ARG A 522 -24.63 11.58 8.88
C ARG A 522 -24.47 11.10 7.45
N LYS A 523 -25.50 10.41 6.92
CA LYS A 523 -25.53 9.95 5.53
C LYS A 523 -25.49 11.15 4.57
N TRP A 524 -26.40 12.11 4.76
CA TRP A 524 -26.45 13.31 3.93
C TRP A 524 -25.20 14.16 4.06
N ALA A 525 -24.66 14.33 5.26
CA ALA A 525 -23.40 15.05 5.46
C ALA A 525 -22.23 14.41 4.68
N THR A 526 -22.08 13.08 4.77
CA THR A 526 -21.04 12.34 4.03
C THR A 526 -21.27 12.43 2.52
N PHE A 527 -22.51 12.30 2.07
CA PHE A 527 -22.85 12.41 0.65
C PHE A 527 -22.56 13.82 0.11
N ILE A 528 -23.04 14.87 0.76
CA ILE A 528 -22.85 16.27 0.31
C ILE A 528 -21.35 16.58 0.24
N LEU A 529 -20.59 16.16 1.24
CA LEU A 529 -19.14 16.34 1.28
C LEU A 529 -18.48 15.65 0.08
N HIS A 530 -18.69 14.34 -0.09
CA HIS A 530 -18.04 13.60 -1.16
C HIS A 530 -18.54 14.01 -2.55
N ALA A 531 -19.83 14.30 -2.71
CA ALA A 531 -20.41 14.78 -3.96
C ALA A 531 -19.80 16.12 -4.38
N GLY A 532 -19.58 17.05 -3.44
CA GLY A 532 -18.87 18.30 -3.71
C GLY A 532 -17.48 18.06 -4.30
N PHE A 533 -16.71 17.14 -3.71
CA PHE A 533 -15.41 16.75 -4.26
C PHE A 533 -15.53 16.07 -5.62
N TYR A 534 -16.42 15.10 -5.81
CA TYR A 534 -16.56 14.42 -7.10
C TYR A 534 -16.95 15.37 -8.23
N VAL A 535 -17.85 16.32 -7.95
CA VAL A 535 -18.23 17.37 -8.91
C VAL A 535 -17.03 18.27 -9.21
N ALA A 536 -16.31 18.72 -8.19
CA ALA A 536 -15.12 19.55 -8.37
C ALA A 536 -14.01 18.83 -9.16
N MET A 537 -13.80 17.53 -8.90
CA MET A 537 -12.84 16.70 -9.62
C MET A 537 -13.22 16.52 -11.10
N ALA A 538 -14.50 16.29 -11.39
CA ALA A 538 -15.00 16.17 -12.76
C ALA A 538 -14.92 17.52 -13.49
N ALA A 539 -15.33 18.61 -12.85
CA ALA A 539 -15.21 19.96 -13.40
C ALA A 539 -13.75 20.32 -13.66
N TRP A 540 -12.83 19.96 -12.76
CA TRP A 540 -11.40 20.16 -12.94
C TRP A 540 -10.86 19.42 -14.17
N HIS A 541 -11.26 18.17 -14.42
CA HIS A 541 -10.88 17.44 -15.64
C HIS A 541 -11.35 18.14 -16.92
N VAL A 542 -12.57 18.68 -16.91
CA VAL A 542 -13.10 19.44 -18.05
C VAL A 542 -12.29 20.73 -18.25
N VAL A 543 -12.07 21.50 -17.19
CA VAL A 543 -11.34 22.78 -17.26
C VAL A 543 -9.89 22.57 -17.66
N GLU A 544 -9.21 21.57 -17.10
CA GLU A 544 -7.81 21.26 -17.39
C GLU A 544 -7.58 20.85 -18.85
N ASN A 545 -8.57 20.18 -19.45
CA ASN A 545 -8.51 19.76 -20.85
C ASN A 545 -8.96 20.87 -21.81
N SER A 546 -9.95 21.69 -21.43
CA SER A 546 -10.59 22.64 -22.34
C SER A 546 -10.08 24.08 -22.22
N VAL A 547 -9.47 24.46 -21.10
CA VAL A 547 -9.06 25.84 -20.81
C VAL A 547 -7.54 25.89 -20.61
N PRO A 548 -6.77 26.55 -21.49
CA PRO A 548 -5.34 26.71 -21.26
C PRO A 548 -5.10 27.55 -20.00
N PRO A 549 -4.05 27.24 -19.21
CA PRO A 549 -3.69 28.05 -18.06
C PRO A 549 -3.31 29.48 -18.51
N PRO A 550 -3.64 30.52 -17.72
CA PRO A 550 -3.19 31.88 -18.00
C PRO A 550 -1.67 31.98 -18.13
N PHE A 551 -1.18 32.87 -19.00
CA PHE A 551 0.26 33.04 -19.27
C PHE A 551 1.08 33.37 -18.01
N ASP A 552 0.49 34.11 -17.07
CA ASP A 552 1.13 34.47 -15.79
C ASP A 552 1.10 33.34 -14.75
N LYS A 553 0.33 32.27 -15.00
CA LYS A 553 0.13 31.13 -14.08
C LYS A 553 0.09 29.80 -14.84
N PRO A 554 1.19 29.34 -15.44
CA PRO A 554 1.21 28.13 -16.28
C PRO A 554 0.81 26.86 -15.53
N ASP A 555 1.00 26.83 -14.21
CA ASP A 555 0.72 25.67 -13.36
C ASP A 555 -0.62 25.74 -12.62
N LEU A 556 -1.49 26.70 -12.96
CA LEU A 556 -2.72 26.99 -12.20
C LEU A 556 -3.55 25.74 -11.93
N TRP A 557 -3.79 24.91 -12.96
CA TRP A 557 -4.60 23.72 -12.83
C TRP A 557 -3.95 22.63 -11.97
N VAL A 558 -2.63 22.46 -12.07
CA VAL A 558 -1.87 21.54 -11.22
C VAL A 558 -1.94 21.98 -9.76
N VAL A 559 -1.79 23.28 -9.50
CA VAL A 559 -1.89 23.85 -8.15
C VAL A 559 -3.31 23.74 -7.60
N ALA A 560 -4.34 23.91 -8.43
CA ALA A 560 -5.74 23.70 -8.03
C ALA A 560 -6.01 22.22 -7.65
N ASN A 561 -5.45 21.28 -8.41
CA ASN A 561 -5.51 19.86 -8.08
C ASN A 561 -4.89 19.57 -6.71
N VAL A 562 -3.68 20.08 -6.49
CA VAL A 562 -2.94 19.99 -5.23
C VAL A 562 -3.71 20.57 -4.06
N GLY A 563 -4.26 21.79 -4.21
CA GLY A 563 -5.01 22.46 -3.15
C GLY A 563 -6.27 21.68 -2.75
N LEU A 564 -7.08 21.27 -3.72
CA LEU A 564 -8.29 20.48 -3.44
C LEU A 564 -7.93 19.10 -2.87
N GLY A 565 -6.89 18.45 -3.42
CA GLY A 565 -6.37 17.18 -2.94
C GLY A 565 -5.94 17.23 -1.48
N ALA A 566 -5.16 18.25 -1.09
CA ALA A 566 -4.69 18.43 0.28
C ALA A 566 -5.84 18.58 1.28
N VAL A 567 -6.91 19.32 0.93
CA VAL A 567 -8.11 19.43 1.77
C VAL A 567 -8.80 18.08 1.91
N GLY A 568 -9.01 17.36 0.81
CA GLY A 568 -9.65 16.03 0.83
C GLY A 568 -8.84 14.99 1.63
N PHE A 569 -7.51 15.02 1.54
CA PHE A 569 -6.63 14.18 2.35
C PHE A 569 -6.63 14.58 3.83
N GLY A 570 -6.69 15.88 4.14
CA GLY A 570 -6.90 16.36 5.51
C GLY A 570 -8.19 15.83 6.13
N ILE A 571 -9.28 15.77 5.35
CA ILE A 571 -10.54 15.16 5.77
C ILE A 571 -10.36 13.64 6.00
N CYS A 572 -9.65 12.93 5.12
CA CYS A 572 -9.37 11.51 5.29
C CYS A 572 -8.53 11.22 6.54
N TYR A 573 -7.53 12.06 6.83
CA TYR A 573 -6.74 12.03 8.06
C TYR A 573 -7.64 12.16 9.29
N LEU A 574 -8.47 13.21 9.33
CA LEU A 574 -9.38 13.47 10.46
C LEU A 574 -10.38 12.32 10.64
N TRP A 575 -10.92 11.78 9.56
CA TRP A 575 -11.82 10.63 9.62
C TRP A 575 -11.11 9.41 10.22
N CYS A 576 -9.89 9.08 9.77
CA CYS A 576 -9.12 7.96 10.33
C CYS A 576 -8.82 8.16 11.82
N LEU A 577 -8.41 9.36 12.22
CA LEU A 577 -8.12 9.71 13.61
C LEU A 577 -9.36 9.58 14.49
N VAL A 578 -10.50 10.13 14.06
CA VAL A 578 -11.77 10.04 14.80
C VAL A 578 -12.23 8.59 14.91
N GLN A 579 -12.16 7.80 13.83
CA GLN A 579 -12.49 6.37 13.88
C GLN A 579 -11.58 5.62 14.84
N MET A 580 -10.29 5.94 14.87
CA MET A 580 -9.33 5.33 15.79
C MET A 580 -9.67 5.65 17.25
N ILE A 581 -9.98 6.91 17.56
CA ILE A 581 -10.41 7.34 18.90
C ILE A 581 -11.70 6.62 19.31
N VAL A 582 -12.70 6.56 18.43
CA VAL A 582 -13.98 5.88 18.70
C VAL A 582 -13.78 4.38 18.93
N GLN A 583 -12.88 3.72 18.20
CA GLN A 583 -12.61 2.29 18.35
C GLN A 583 -11.68 1.95 19.52
N SER A 584 -10.98 2.94 20.08
CA SER A 584 -10.09 2.75 21.24
C SER A 584 -10.83 2.58 22.56
N ASP A 585 -12.14 2.88 22.59
CA ASP A 585 -12.99 2.95 23.79
C ASP A 585 -12.48 3.92 24.87
N ILE A 586 -11.70 4.97 24.50
CA ILE A 586 -11.30 6.03 25.45
C ILE A 586 -12.47 6.96 25.77
N LEU A 587 -13.32 7.27 24.78
CA LEU A 587 -14.53 8.05 25.00
C LEU A 587 -15.68 7.10 25.41
N PRO A 588 -16.38 7.33 26.53
CA PRO A 588 -17.57 6.56 26.85
C PRO A 588 -18.59 6.70 25.73
N ARG A 589 -19.12 5.57 25.23
CA ARG A 589 -20.19 5.60 24.23
C ARG A 589 -21.39 6.34 24.84
N GLY A 590 -21.64 7.56 24.37
CA GLY A 590 -22.83 8.32 24.71
C GLY A 590 -24.07 7.45 24.54
N GLY A 591 -24.78 7.23 25.65
CA GLY A 591 -26.07 6.58 25.81
C GLY A 591 -26.57 5.69 24.68
N LYS A 592 -26.30 4.38 24.76
CA LYS A 592 -27.25 3.38 24.28
C LYS A 592 -27.65 2.48 25.43
N SER A 593 -28.93 2.60 25.78
CA SER A 593 -29.65 1.82 26.78
C SER A 593 -29.23 0.35 26.77
N LYS A 594 -28.99 -0.19 27.97
CA LYS A 594 -28.81 -1.62 28.23
C LYS A 594 -30.04 -2.36 27.67
N SER A 595 -29.90 -2.99 26.50
CA SER A 595 -30.83 -4.05 26.10
C SER A 595 -30.66 -5.19 27.11
N LYS A 596 -31.70 -5.42 27.91
CA LYS A 596 -31.78 -6.54 28.86
C LYS A 596 -31.53 -7.84 28.10
N ALA A 597 -30.51 -8.58 28.51
CA ALA A 597 -30.43 -10.00 28.26
C ALA A 597 -31.67 -10.66 28.90
N LYS A 598 -32.56 -11.23 28.08
CA LYS A 598 -33.49 -12.25 28.57
C LYS A 598 -32.75 -13.58 28.47
N SER A 599 -32.41 -14.16 29.61
CA SER A 599 -32.24 -15.60 29.72
C SER A 599 -33.61 -16.25 29.57
N GLN A 600 -33.75 -17.14 28.59
CA GLN A 600 -34.56 -18.36 28.69
C GLN A 600 -33.84 -19.43 27.89
#